data_AF-A0A8T3NE27-F1
#
_entry.id   AF-A0A8T3NE27-F1
#
_cell.length_a   1.000
_cell.length_b   1.000
_cell.length_c   1.000
_cell.angle_alpha   90.00
_cell.angle_beta   90.00
_cell.angle_gamma   90.00
#
_symmetry.space_group_name_H-M   'P 1'
#
loop_
_entity.id
_entity.type
_entity.pdbx_description
1 polymer ?
#
loop_
_entity_poly.entity_id
_entity_poly.type
_entity_poly.pdbx_seq_one_letter_code
_entity_poly.pdbx_strand_id
1 'polypeptide(L)'
;YDGKPRNSPNDVVVHPDGGVWFTDPPYGTFGVGGYEGNYGEIHLKNAVYRVDPTTGRVDKVADEPDFPNGLCFSPDYAKLYVVDTGAPKEIRVYDVVDGARLVNGRLFNDMKFTGRHIFPDGVRSDIDGNIWSGAAATGPGYDGVIVFSPEGEPIGQILLPEGCANVCFGGPKRNRLFMTASQSLYAVYVNTRGAHIA
;
A
#
# COMPACT_ATOMS: atom_id res chain seq x y z
N TYR A 1 12.14 -10.68 -14.29
CA TYR A 1 11.99 -9.50 -15.17
C TYR A 1 13.27 -9.32 -15.92
N ASP A 2 13.22 -9.27 -17.26
CA ASP A 2 14.40 -9.20 -18.12
C ASP A 2 15.47 -10.25 -17.75
N GLY A 3 15.03 -11.48 -17.47
CA GLY A 3 15.91 -12.59 -17.06
C GLY A 3 16.38 -12.58 -15.60
N LYS A 4 16.10 -11.53 -14.83
CA LYS A 4 16.47 -11.42 -13.40
C LYS A 4 15.33 -11.86 -12.47
N PRO A 5 15.62 -12.43 -11.29
CA PRO A 5 14.60 -12.70 -10.28
C PRO A 5 14.04 -11.38 -9.72
N ARG A 6 12.84 -11.46 -9.12
CA ARG A 6 12.26 -10.38 -8.31
C ARG A 6 13.06 -10.22 -7.02
N ASN A 7 12.92 -9.06 -6.38
CA ASN A 7 13.51 -8.84 -5.06
C ASN A 7 12.70 -9.68 -4.04
N SER A 8 11.53 -9.18 -3.67
CA SER A 8 10.58 -9.87 -2.79
C SER A 8 9.23 -9.15 -2.89
N PRO A 9 8.30 -9.61 -3.76
CA PRO A 9 6.98 -9.00 -3.88
C PRO A 9 6.29 -8.84 -2.52
N ASN A 10 5.74 -7.67 -2.24
CA ASN A 10 5.25 -7.32 -0.90
C ASN A 10 3.71 -7.20 -0.83
N ASP A 11 3.11 -6.17 -1.42
CA ASP A 11 1.64 -6.03 -1.50
C ASP A 11 1.15 -6.13 -2.94
N VAL A 12 -0.14 -6.42 -3.11
CA VAL A 12 -0.78 -6.71 -4.39
C VAL A 12 -2.22 -6.22 -4.46
N VAL A 13 -2.62 -5.72 -5.64
CA VAL A 13 -4.02 -5.44 -5.97
C VAL A 13 -4.36 -5.91 -7.38
N VAL A 14 -5.63 -6.21 -7.60
CA VAL A 14 -6.15 -6.66 -8.90
C VAL A 14 -6.98 -5.55 -9.51
N HIS A 15 -6.69 -5.22 -10.78
CA HIS A 15 -7.46 -4.28 -11.57
C HIS A 15 -8.64 -4.99 -12.26
N PRO A 16 -9.77 -4.32 -12.59
CA PRO A 16 -10.97 -4.97 -13.14
C PRO A 16 -10.77 -5.64 -14.50
N ASP A 17 -9.72 -5.27 -15.23
CA ASP A 17 -9.31 -5.96 -16.46
C ASP A 17 -8.64 -7.33 -16.19
N GLY A 18 -8.43 -7.68 -14.91
CA GLY A 18 -7.74 -8.88 -14.44
C GLY A 18 -6.24 -8.68 -14.19
N GLY A 19 -5.67 -7.52 -14.53
CA GLY A 19 -4.25 -7.24 -14.33
C GLY A 19 -3.86 -7.22 -12.86
N VAL A 20 -2.73 -7.84 -12.53
CA VAL A 20 -2.21 -7.92 -11.16
C VAL A 20 -1.10 -6.90 -10.98
N TRP A 21 -1.28 -5.99 -10.02
CA TRP A 21 -0.32 -4.94 -9.70
C TRP A 21 0.32 -5.23 -8.36
N PHE A 22 1.65 -5.14 -8.27
CA PHE A 22 2.37 -5.46 -7.03
C PHE A 22 3.61 -4.59 -6.86
N THR A 23 4.03 -4.43 -5.60
CA THR A 23 5.30 -3.79 -5.24
C THR A 23 6.40 -4.84 -5.04
N ASP A 24 7.64 -4.50 -5.41
CA ASP A 24 8.81 -5.39 -5.30
C ASP A 24 9.96 -4.72 -4.51
N PRO A 25 9.73 -4.36 -3.23
CA PRO A 25 10.80 -3.92 -2.34
C PRO A 25 11.70 -5.12 -1.97
N PRO A 26 12.83 -4.91 -1.29
CA PRO A 26 13.76 -5.99 -1.00
C PRO A 26 13.58 -6.61 0.40
N TYR A 27 12.50 -6.29 1.12
CA TYR A 27 12.30 -6.64 2.54
C TYR A 27 12.59 -8.12 2.87
N GLY A 28 12.12 -9.04 2.02
CA GLY A 28 12.37 -10.46 2.21
C GLY A 28 13.77 -10.92 1.78
N THR A 29 14.47 -10.14 0.95
CA THR A 29 15.81 -10.46 0.43
C THR A 29 16.95 -9.93 1.29
N PHE A 30 16.87 -8.70 1.83
CA PHE A 30 17.98 -8.17 2.64
C PHE A 30 17.82 -8.45 4.14
N GLY A 31 16.65 -8.95 4.55
CA GLY A 31 16.38 -9.36 5.92
C GLY A 31 16.59 -8.22 6.92
N VAL A 32 15.77 -7.15 6.86
CA VAL A 32 15.76 -6.13 7.93
C VAL A 32 15.67 -6.84 9.28
N GLY A 33 16.73 -6.76 10.10
CA GLY A 33 16.78 -7.39 11.41
C GLY A 33 16.76 -8.93 11.42
N GLY A 34 16.95 -9.59 10.27
CA GLY A 34 16.97 -11.05 10.14
C GLY A 34 15.66 -11.76 10.38
N TYR A 35 14.55 -11.02 10.48
CA TYR A 35 13.23 -11.57 10.79
C TYR A 35 12.74 -12.59 9.74
N GLU A 36 12.89 -12.28 8.46
CA GLU A 36 12.46 -13.15 7.37
C GLU A 36 13.48 -14.25 7.00
N GLY A 37 14.75 -14.09 7.38
CA GLY A 37 15.81 -15.09 7.23
C GLY A 37 16.29 -15.42 5.80
N ASN A 38 15.65 -14.88 4.76
CA ASN A 38 15.91 -15.21 3.36
C ASN A 38 16.91 -14.26 2.67
N TYR A 39 18.17 -14.26 3.12
CA TYR A 39 19.19 -13.37 2.53
C TYR A 39 19.51 -13.71 1.07
N GLY A 40 19.56 -12.70 0.20
CA GLY A 40 19.91 -12.85 -1.22
C GLY A 40 20.49 -11.57 -1.86
N GLU A 41 20.89 -11.67 -3.11
CA GLU A 41 21.35 -10.52 -3.90
C GLU A 41 20.16 -9.73 -4.47
N ILE A 42 20.22 -8.40 -4.38
CA ILE A 42 19.21 -7.51 -4.98
C ILE A 42 19.62 -7.20 -6.42
N HIS A 43 18.85 -7.69 -7.38
CA HIS A 43 19.20 -7.57 -8.82
C HIS A 43 18.46 -6.45 -9.56
N LEU A 44 17.34 -5.99 -8.99
CA LEU A 44 16.43 -5.02 -9.59
C LEU A 44 16.28 -3.79 -8.68
N LYS A 45 16.13 -2.62 -9.29
CA LYS A 45 15.63 -1.43 -8.58
C LYS A 45 14.22 -1.74 -8.04
N ASN A 46 13.96 -1.29 -6.81
CA ASN A 46 12.64 -1.35 -6.20
C ASN A 46 11.62 -0.64 -7.12
N ALA A 47 10.48 -1.28 -7.34
CA ALA A 47 9.52 -0.80 -8.34
C ALA A 47 8.12 -1.38 -8.11
N VAL A 48 7.16 -0.78 -8.81
CA VAL A 48 5.80 -1.28 -8.99
C VAL A 48 5.73 -1.97 -10.36
N TYR A 49 5.10 -3.13 -10.38
CA TYR A 49 4.94 -3.94 -11.58
C TYR A 49 3.46 -4.25 -11.82
N ARG A 50 3.12 -4.46 -13.09
CA ARG A 50 1.81 -4.98 -13.53
C ARG A 50 2.02 -6.25 -14.35
N VAL A 51 1.27 -7.30 -14.03
CA VAL A 51 1.14 -8.51 -14.86
C VAL A 51 -0.05 -8.35 -15.77
N ASP A 52 0.18 -8.46 -17.08
CA ASP A 52 -0.88 -8.50 -18.07
C ASP A 52 -1.67 -9.81 -17.98
N PRO A 53 -3.00 -9.76 -17.84
CA PRO A 53 -3.80 -10.95 -17.56
C PRO A 53 -3.92 -11.90 -18.75
N THR A 54 -3.69 -11.40 -19.97
CA THR A 54 -3.83 -12.21 -21.19
C THR A 54 -2.52 -12.87 -21.58
N THR A 55 -1.43 -12.11 -21.51
CA THR A 55 -0.11 -12.54 -22.01
C THR A 55 0.82 -13.02 -20.90
N GLY A 56 0.52 -12.70 -19.63
CA GLY A 56 1.44 -12.93 -18.51
C GLY A 56 2.67 -12.03 -18.54
N ARG A 57 2.77 -11.09 -19.50
CA ARG A 57 3.88 -10.14 -19.57
C ARG A 57 3.88 -9.27 -18.32
N VAL A 58 5.06 -9.10 -17.71
CA VAL A 58 5.20 -8.22 -16.55
C VAL A 58 5.84 -6.94 -17.01
N ASP A 59 5.15 -5.82 -16.82
CA ASP A 59 5.60 -4.48 -17.16
C ASP A 59 6.01 -3.76 -15.86
N LYS A 60 7.16 -3.07 -15.87
CA LYS A 60 7.50 -2.12 -14.82
C LYS A 60 6.71 -0.84 -15.06
N VAL A 61 5.91 -0.41 -14.09
CA VAL A 61 4.97 0.71 -14.26
C VAL A 61 5.35 1.96 -13.45
N ALA A 62 6.15 1.81 -12.40
CA ALA A 62 6.76 2.91 -11.66
C ALA A 62 8.05 2.43 -10.98
N ASP A 63 9.07 3.28 -10.90
CA ASP A 63 10.27 3.02 -10.09
C ASP A 63 10.81 4.26 -9.36
N GLU A 64 10.01 5.32 -9.28
CA GLU A 64 10.32 6.48 -8.46
C GLU A 64 10.30 6.22 -6.93
N PRO A 65 9.41 5.37 -6.38
CA PRO A 65 9.43 5.07 -4.95
C PRO A 65 10.72 4.36 -4.52
N ASP A 66 11.24 4.73 -3.36
CA ASP A 66 12.46 4.15 -2.78
C ASP A 66 12.19 2.74 -2.25
N PHE A 67 11.18 2.57 -1.39
CA PHE A 67 10.70 1.28 -0.89
C PHE A 67 9.17 1.18 -1.07
N PRO A 68 8.68 0.85 -2.28
CA PRO A 68 7.26 0.71 -2.53
C PRO A 68 6.69 -0.44 -1.71
N ASN A 69 5.55 -0.23 -1.07
CA ASN A 69 4.96 -1.16 -0.11
C ASN A 69 3.46 -1.38 -0.41
N GLY A 70 2.54 -0.89 0.42
CA GLY A 70 1.10 -0.97 0.16
C GLY A 70 0.68 -0.25 -1.12
N LEU A 71 -0.32 -0.79 -1.84
CA LEU A 71 -0.94 -0.09 -2.96
C LEU A 71 -2.47 -0.26 -2.99
N CYS A 72 -3.18 0.73 -3.52
CA CYS A 72 -4.61 0.61 -3.81
C CYS A 72 -5.05 1.57 -4.92
N PHE A 73 -6.12 1.21 -5.64
CA PHE A 73 -6.73 2.11 -6.60
C PHE A 73 -7.67 3.12 -5.92
N SER A 74 -8.01 4.21 -6.62
CA SER A 74 -9.21 5.00 -6.33
C SER A 74 -10.48 4.21 -6.69
N PRO A 75 -11.68 4.61 -6.21
CA PRO A 75 -12.93 3.88 -6.49
C PRO A 75 -13.23 3.70 -7.98
N ASP A 76 -12.87 4.69 -8.78
CA ASP A 76 -13.02 4.74 -10.24
C ASP A 76 -11.84 4.15 -11.02
N TYR A 77 -10.82 3.61 -10.34
CA TYR A 77 -9.56 3.10 -10.90
C TYR A 77 -8.74 4.11 -11.70
N ALA A 78 -9.08 5.41 -11.65
CA ALA A 78 -8.35 6.46 -12.36
C ALA A 78 -7.02 6.82 -11.69
N LYS A 79 -6.82 6.44 -10.42
CA LYS A 79 -5.59 6.70 -9.66
C LYS A 79 -5.10 5.43 -8.98
N LEU A 80 -3.78 5.31 -8.86
CA LEU A 80 -3.12 4.32 -8.00
C LEU A 80 -2.34 5.04 -6.90
N TYR A 81 -2.64 4.70 -5.66
CA TYR A 81 -1.89 5.12 -4.48
C TYR A 81 -0.84 4.06 -4.16
N VAL A 82 0.40 4.49 -3.94
CA VAL A 82 1.53 3.64 -3.59
C VAL A 82 2.18 4.21 -2.35
N VAL A 83 2.24 3.41 -1.30
CA VAL A 83 2.98 3.72 -0.09
C VAL A 83 4.47 3.53 -0.35
N ASP A 84 5.28 4.49 0.07
CA ASP A 84 6.73 4.43 0.07
C ASP A 84 7.24 4.50 1.51
N THR A 85 7.84 3.41 1.98
CA THR A 85 8.39 3.27 3.33
C THR A 85 9.86 3.70 3.43
N GLY A 86 10.45 4.20 2.33
CA GLY A 86 11.83 4.65 2.22
C GLY A 86 12.12 5.95 2.96
N ALA A 87 12.98 6.79 2.39
CA ALA A 87 13.33 8.10 2.93
C ALA A 87 13.19 9.20 1.85
N PRO A 88 12.12 10.02 1.88
CA PRO A 88 11.10 10.15 2.94
C PRO A 88 10.07 9.01 2.95
N LYS A 89 9.29 8.93 4.04
CA LYS A 89 8.07 8.12 4.11
C LYS A 89 6.91 8.92 3.58
N GLU A 90 6.20 8.38 2.61
CA GLU A 90 5.13 9.10 1.95
C GLU A 90 4.13 8.15 1.31
N ILE A 91 2.98 8.71 0.95
CA ILE A 91 2.06 8.08 0.01
C ILE A 91 2.16 8.87 -1.29
N ARG A 92 2.43 8.18 -2.38
CA ARG A 92 2.43 8.73 -3.74
C ARG A 92 1.13 8.38 -4.43
N VAL A 93 0.72 9.23 -5.37
CA VAL A 93 -0.43 8.98 -6.24
C VAL A 93 -0.02 9.15 -7.69
N TYR A 94 -0.54 8.26 -8.53
CA TYR A 94 -0.30 8.22 -9.95
C TYR A 94 -1.64 8.23 -10.69
N ASP A 95 -1.67 8.85 -11.86
CA ASP A 95 -2.83 8.74 -12.74
C ASP A 95 -2.69 7.44 -13.56
N VAL A 96 -3.77 6.65 -13.63
CA VAL A 96 -3.83 5.39 -14.38
C VAL A 96 -4.33 5.69 -15.78
N VAL A 97 -3.53 5.36 -16.80
CA VAL A 97 -3.87 5.58 -18.20
C VAL A 97 -4.02 4.24 -18.92
N ASP A 98 -5.10 4.12 -19.69
CA ASP A 98 -5.48 2.91 -20.42
C ASP A 98 -5.56 1.64 -19.56
N GLY A 99 -5.78 1.79 -18.23
CA GLY A 99 -5.84 0.69 -17.28
C GLY A 99 -4.52 -0.06 -17.04
N ALA A 100 -3.40 0.40 -17.61
CA ALA A 100 -2.16 -0.37 -17.66
C ALA A 100 -0.88 0.43 -17.37
N ARG A 101 -0.91 1.76 -17.45
CA ARG A 101 0.27 2.62 -17.28
C ARG A 101 0.05 3.63 -16.16
N LEU A 102 1.14 4.00 -15.49
CA LEU A 102 1.15 5.09 -14.50
C LEU A 102 1.86 6.30 -15.08
N VAL A 103 1.28 7.48 -14.84
CA VAL A 103 1.86 8.78 -15.20
C VAL A 103 1.62 9.79 -14.07
N ASN A 104 2.25 10.96 -14.16
CA ASN A 104 2.03 12.09 -13.24
C ASN A 104 2.16 11.73 -11.75
N GLY A 105 3.14 10.89 -11.43
CA GLY A 105 3.46 10.50 -10.06
C GLY A 105 3.78 11.72 -9.21
N ARG A 106 3.06 11.89 -8.11
CA ARG A 106 3.17 13.05 -7.21
C ARG A 106 2.93 12.64 -5.76
N LEU A 107 3.34 13.52 -4.84
CA LEU A 107 3.04 13.38 -3.41
C LEU A 107 1.52 13.45 -3.20
N PHE A 108 0.98 12.49 -2.45
CA PHE A 108 -0.38 12.53 -1.92
C PHE A 108 -0.36 12.97 -0.45
N ASN A 109 0.50 12.37 0.37
CA ASN A 109 0.68 12.75 1.76
C ASN A 109 2.13 12.45 2.22
N ASP A 110 2.72 13.33 3.02
CA ASP A 110 4.13 13.22 3.49
C ASP A 110 4.28 12.42 4.79
N MET A 111 3.19 11.80 5.25
CA MET A 111 3.08 11.01 6.47
C MET A 111 3.58 11.72 7.73
N LYS A 112 3.58 13.06 7.74
CA LYS A 112 3.84 13.83 8.95
C LYS A 112 2.54 14.08 9.68
N PHE A 113 2.44 13.51 10.88
CA PHE A 113 1.29 13.69 11.76
C PHE A 113 1.76 14.16 13.13
N THR A 114 1.20 15.29 13.58
CA THR A 114 1.52 15.96 14.88
C THR A 114 3.02 16.04 15.17
N GLY A 115 3.83 16.42 14.17
CA GLY A 115 5.28 16.60 14.30
C GLY A 115 6.11 15.31 14.28
N ARG A 116 5.51 14.15 13.98
CA ARG A 116 6.20 12.87 13.79
C ARG A 116 5.99 12.34 12.38
N HIS A 117 7.01 11.68 11.85
CA HIS A 117 6.86 10.86 10.65
C HIS A 117 6.26 9.52 11.06
N ILE A 118 5.10 9.20 10.51
CA ILE A 118 4.43 7.92 10.69
C ILE A 118 5.01 6.94 9.67
N PHE A 119 5.17 5.66 10.03
CA PHE A 119 5.47 4.63 9.04
C PHE A 119 4.16 4.15 8.42
N PRO A 120 3.85 4.51 7.16
CA PRO A 120 2.74 3.91 6.42
C PRO A 120 3.08 2.46 6.05
N ASP A 121 2.07 1.63 5.82
CA ASP A 121 2.27 0.27 5.30
C ASP A 121 1.14 -0.09 4.30
N GLY A 122 0.37 -1.15 4.52
CA GLY A 122 -0.78 -1.49 3.68
C GLY A 122 -1.85 -0.38 3.65
N VAL A 123 -2.48 -0.23 2.49
CA VAL A 123 -3.44 0.86 2.24
C VAL A 123 -4.68 0.37 1.47
N ARG A 124 -5.87 0.91 1.77
CA ARG A 124 -7.10 0.65 1.01
C ARG A 124 -7.93 1.92 0.84
N SER A 125 -8.70 1.98 -0.25
CA SER A 125 -9.67 3.05 -0.49
C SER A 125 -11.09 2.65 -0.08
N ASP A 126 -11.85 3.58 0.48
CA ASP A 126 -13.29 3.44 0.66
C ASP A 126 -14.07 4.00 -0.54
N ILE A 127 -15.39 3.79 -0.55
CA ILE A 127 -16.28 4.23 -1.64
C ILE A 127 -16.34 5.75 -1.86
N ASP A 128 -15.93 6.54 -0.86
CA ASP A 128 -15.93 8.01 -0.94
C ASP A 128 -14.56 8.54 -1.42
N GLY A 129 -13.60 7.63 -1.67
CA GLY A 129 -12.26 7.95 -2.14
C GLY A 129 -11.28 8.25 -1.01
N ASN A 130 -11.67 8.07 0.25
CA ASN A 130 -10.72 8.23 1.36
C ASN A 130 -9.72 7.07 1.35
N ILE A 131 -8.52 7.34 1.83
CA ILE A 131 -7.38 6.43 1.85
C ILE A 131 -7.07 6.02 3.29
N TRP A 132 -7.22 4.74 3.57
CA TRP A 132 -7.02 4.13 4.88
C TRP A 132 -5.67 3.45 4.89
N SER A 133 -4.70 4.00 5.62
CA SER A 133 -3.32 3.52 5.69
C SER A 133 -3.02 2.95 7.06
N GLY A 134 -2.43 1.76 7.10
CA GLY A 134 -1.79 1.22 8.30
C GLY A 134 -0.68 2.16 8.77
N ALA A 135 -0.66 2.45 10.05
CA ALA A 135 0.35 3.22 10.74
C ALA A 135 1.07 2.30 11.74
N ALA A 136 2.38 2.18 11.57
CA ALA A 136 3.21 1.29 12.38
C ALA A 136 4.45 2.01 12.92
N ALA A 137 5.21 1.28 13.75
CA ALA A 137 6.56 1.62 14.21
C ALA A 137 6.74 3.05 14.74
N THR A 138 5.67 3.71 15.17
CA THR A 138 5.69 5.10 15.66
C THR A 138 5.38 5.15 17.16
N GLY A 139 4.65 4.14 17.64
CA GLY A 139 4.36 3.90 19.04
C GLY A 139 2.94 4.31 19.45
N PRO A 140 2.63 4.19 20.76
CA PRO A 140 1.32 4.52 21.30
C PRO A 140 0.87 5.94 20.93
N GLY A 141 -0.40 6.07 20.54
CA GLY A 141 -0.99 7.34 20.08
C GLY A 141 -0.81 7.61 18.57
N TYR A 142 -0.07 6.75 17.87
CA TYR A 142 0.17 6.86 16.43
C TYR A 142 -0.14 5.56 15.70
N ASP A 143 0.24 4.43 16.30
CA ASP A 143 0.02 3.11 15.75
C ASP A 143 -1.48 2.78 15.57
N GLY A 144 -1.81 2.12 14.46
CA GLY A 144 -3.17 1.80 14.08
C GLY A 144 -3.46 2.17 12.64
N VAL A 145 -4.52 2.92 12.37
CA VAL A 145 -4.90 3.32 10.99
C VAL A 145 -5.11 4.82 10.93
N ILE A 146 -4.55 5.47 9.91
CA ILE A 146 -4.82 6.88 9.58
C ILE A 146 -5.70 6.90 8.32
N VAL A 147 -6.72 7.75 8.34
CA VAL A 147 -7.64 7.96 7.22
C VAL A 147 -7.40 9.33 6.62
N PHE A 148 -7.15 9.36 5.32
CA PHE A 148 -6.94 10.59 4.55
C PHE A 148 -8.12 10.83 3.61
N SER A 149 -8.55 12.08 3.47
CA SER A 149 -9.47 12.52 2.43
C SER A 149 -8.90 12.29 1.02
N PRO A 150 -9.73 12.37 -0.06
CA PRO A 150 -9.23 12.32 -1.43
C PRO A 150 -8.19 13.40 -1.77
N GLU A 151 -8.12 14.47 -0.98
CA GLU A 151 -7.15 15.57 -1.10
C GLU A 151 -5.86 15.32 -0.32
N GLY A 152 -5.78 14.24 0.47
CA GLY A 152 -4.59 13.88 1.25
C GLY A 152 -4.60 14.41 2.68
N GLU A 153 -5.65 15.11 3.12
CA GLU A 153 -5.75 15.62 4.50
C GLU A 153 -6.14 14.51 5.48
N PRO A 154 -5.50 14.39 6.66
CA PRO A 154 -5.89 13.42 7.67
C PRO A 154 -7.24 13.78 8.30
N ILE A 155 -8.21 12.89 8.19
CA ILE A 155 -9.60 13.08 8.64
C ILE A 155 -10.03 12.11 9.74
N GLY A 156 -9.18 11.13 10.10
CA GLY A 156 -9.49 10.19 11.16
C GLY A 156 -8.31 9.31 11.55
N GLN A 157 -8.39 8.74 12.74
CA GLN A 157 -7.41 7.77 13.25
C GLN A 157 -8.11 6.70 14.07
N ILE A 158 -7.74 5.44 13.84
CA ILE A 158 -8.10 4.31 14.72
C ILE A 158 -6.82 3.91 15.45
N LEU A 159 -6.78 4.14 16.76
CA LEU A 159 -5.62 3.78 17.57
C LEU A 159 -5.63 2.30 17.93
N LEU A 160 -4.48 1.65 17.74
CA LEU A 160 -4.21 0.30 18.19
C LEU A 160 -3.05 0.32 19.20
N PRO A 161 -2.94 -0.70 20.08
CA PRO A 161 -1.81 -0.79 21.01
C PRO A 161 -0.49 -1.20 20.32
N GLU A 162 -0.53 -1.52 19.02
CA GLU A 162 0.61 -2.02 18.24
C GLU A 162 0.49 -1.58 16.77
N GLY A 163 1.62 -1.57 16.06
CA GLY A 163 1.70 -1.10 14.67
C GLY A 163 0.87 -1.95 13.71
N CYS A 164 0.05 -1.27 12.89
CA CYS A 164 -0.78 -1.91 11.87
C CYS A 164 -0.05 -1.98 10.53
N ALA A 165 0.23 -3.20 10.08
CA ALA A 165 0.92 -3.43 8.81
C ALA A 165 -0.02 -3.45 7.61
N ASN A 166 -1.30 -3.81 7.78
CA ASN A 166 -2.24 -3.84 6.65
C ASN A 166 -3.70 -3.74 7.10
N VAL A 167 -4.56 -3.32 6.17
CA VAL A 167 -5.99 -3.14 6.39
C VAL A 167 -6.79 -3.72 5.23
N CYS A 168 -7.98 -4.26 5.51
CA CYS A 168 -8.92 -4.62 4.45
C CYS A 168 -10.38 -4.47 4.89
N PHE A 169 -11.22 -4.00 3.97
CA PHE A 169 -12.66 -3.96 4.20
C PHE A 169 -13.27 -5.32 3.89
N GLY A 170 -14.06 -5.85 4.82
CA GLY A 170 -14.72 -7.14 4.68
C GLY A 170 -16.07 -7.20 5.38
N GLY A 171 -16.52 -8.44 5.60
CA GLY A 171 -17.89 -8.74 6.04
C GLY A 171 -18.92 -8.62 4.91
N PRO A 172 -20.15 -9.11 5.11
CA PRO A 172 -21.17 -9.20 4.04
C PRO A 172 -21.54 -7.85 3.39
N LYS A 173 -21.38 -6.76 4.14
CA LYS A 173 -21.66 -5.39 3.67
C LYS A 173 -20.40 -4.59 3.36
N ARG A 174 -19.21 -5.18 3.48
CA ARG A 174 -17.90 -4.53 3.27
C ARG A 174 -17.65 -3.32 4.18
N ASN A 175 -18.32 -3.26 5.33
CA ASN A 175 -18.27 -2.17 6.30
C ASN A 175 -17.60 -2.59 7.62
N ARG A 176 -16.84 -3.69 7.61
CA ARG A 176 -15.99 -4.10 8.72
C ARG A 176 -14.55 -4.00 8.28
N LEU A 177 -13.78 -3.11 8.90
CA LEU A 177 -12.35 -2.98 8.65
C LEU A 177 -11.62 -4.03 9.47
N PHE A 178 -10.86 -4.90 8.82
CA PHE A 178 -9.90 -5.80 9.45
C PHE A 178 -8.51 -5.16 9.39
N MET A 179 -7.73 -5.34 10.45
CA MET A 179 -6.44 -4.69 10.65
C MET A 179 -5.44 -5.73 11.18
N THR A 180 -4.45 -6.09 10.37
CA THR A 180 -3.34 -6.94 10.80
C THR A 180 -2.31 -6.06 11.48
N ALA A 181 -2.15 -6.19 12.79
CA ALA A 181 -1.29 -5.33 13.57
C ALA A 181 -0.35 -6.17 14.42
N SER A 182 0.92 -6.18 14.04
CA SER A 182 2.01 -6.95 14.65
C SER A 182 1.62 -8.37 15.07
N GLN A 183 1.20 -8.58 16.33
CA GLN A 183 0.90 -9.91 16.88
C GLN A 183 -0.60 -10.26 16.88
N SER A 184 -1.46 -9.37 16.41
CA SER A 184 -2.92 -9.47 16.54
C SER A 184 -3.67 -9.14 15.25
N LEU A 185 -4.91 -9.62 15.18
CA LEU A 185 -5.90 -9.21 14.19
C LEU A 185 -7.02 -8.44 14.88
N TYR A 186 -7.21 -7.18 14.52
CA TYR A 186 -8.30 -6.35 15.01
C TYR A 186 -9.39 -6.20 13.95
N ALA A 187 -10.62 -5.91 14.38
CA ALA A 187 -11.67 -5.53 13.46
C ALA A 187 -12.67 -4.58 14.09
N VAL A 188 -13.16 -3.60 13.31
CA VAL A 188 -14.15 -2.62 13.74
C VAL A 188 -15.18 -2.37 12.64
N TYR A 189 -16.43 -2.13 13.01
CA TYR A 189 -17.45 -1.66 12.07
C TYR A 189 -17.27 -0.17 11.80
N VAL A 190 -17.37 0.21 10.54
CA VAL A 190 -17.26 1.59 10.06
C VAL A 190 -18.51 1.98 9.27
N ASN A 191 -18.76 3.29 9.15
CA ASN A 191 -19.93 3.83 8.46
C ASN A 191 -19.71 4.05 6.95
N THR A 192 -18.65 3.46 6.39
CA THR A 192 -18.38 3.43 4.96
C THR A 192 -18.15 1.98 4.50
N ARG A 193 -17.78 1.79 3.24
CA ARG A 193 -17.49 0.49 2.64
C ARG A 193 -16.19 0.57 1.86
N GLY A 194 -15.47 -0.54 1.76
CA GLY A 194 -14.32 -0.59 0.85
C GLY A 194 -14.73 -0.30 -0.60
N ALA A 195 -13.84 0.28 -1.39
CA ALA A 195 -14.07 0.54 -2.80
C ALA A 195 -14.14 -0.77 -3.61
N HIS A 196 -13.11 -1.62 -3.52
CA HIS A 196 -12.92 -2.78 -4.42
C HIS A 196 -13.07 -4.14 -3.75
N ILE A 197 -13.64 -5.08 -4.48
CA ILE A 197 -13.70 -6.48 -4.05
C ILE A 197 -12.27 -7.04 -4.21
N ALA A 198 -11.72 -7.58 -3.13
CA ALA A 198 -10.60 -8.51 -3.20
C ALA A 198 -11.14 -9.90 -3.56
#